data_AF-A0A562GH61-F1
#
_entry.id   AF-A0A562GH61-F1
#
_cell.length_a   1.000
_cell.length_b   1.000
_cell.length_c   1.000
_cell.angle_alpha   90.00
_cell.angle_beta   90.00
_cell.angle_gamma   90.00
#
_symmetry.space_group_name_H-M   'P 1'
#
loop_
_entity.id
_entity.type
_entity.pdbx_description
1 polymer ?
#
loop_
_entity_poly.entity_id
_entity_poly.type
_entity_poly.pdbx_seq_one_letter_code
_entity_poly.pdbx_strand_id
1 'polypeptide(L)'
;MEYLLTVTRTKTGLPAVAETGAAGKTKGFARILCRDNGGKKTATYLPQPEEIEDIGHVVFVLQKNDYCIAVERSRTTAYKITVTQFSGTIDDQEQALFELRHSYSGKRWDVMPPEYLQPAIEAAKAKSQAELPAGAWYQTKQPSPPVSPSAPVLKPGDFVPSFLGIRELRQIADDEFSVCLTNGVQFLVYIKECLPKRNNG
;
A
#
# COMPACT_ATOMS: atom_id res chain seq x y z
N MET A 1 -6.46 21.45 -13.63
CA MET A 1 -7.73 20.72 -13.52
C MET A 1 -7.56 19.73 -12.39
N GLU A 2 -8.47 19.76 -11.43
CA GLU A 2 -8.43 18.92 -10.24
C GLU A 2 -9.35 17.71 -10.43
N TYR A 3 -8.93 16.57 -9.91
CA TYR A 3 -9.69 15.33 -9.98
C TYR A 3 -9.88 14.80 -8.56
N LEU A 4 -11.13 14.55 -8.19
CA LEU A 4 -11.50 14.15 -6.84
C LEU A 4 -11.91 12.68 -6.83
N LEU A 5 -11.37 11.93 -5.87
CA LEU A 5 -11.72 10.52 -5.66
C LEU A 5 -12.20 10.30 -4.24
N THR A 6 -13.35 9.65 -4.10
CA THR A 6 -13.85 9.20 -2.80
C THR A 6 -12.89 8.21 -2.16
N VAL A 7 -12.55 8.46 -0.91
CA VAL A 7 -11.64 7.69 -0.07
C VAL A 7 -12.47 6.89 0.92
N THR A 8 -12.05 5.66 1.16
CA THR A 8 -12.49 4.85 2.30
C THR A 8 -11.33 4.68 3.26
N ARG A 9 -11.59 4.57 4.56
CA ARG A 9 -10.53 4.37 5.56
C ARG A 9 -10.39 2.89 5.90
N THR A 10 -9.16 2.43 6.05
CA THR A 10 -8.88 1.09 6.59
C THR A 10 -9.25 1.03 8.07
N LYS A 11 -9.27 -0.19 8.65
CA LYS A 11 -9.41 -0.38 10.12
C LYS A 11 -8.34 0.36 10.93
N THR A 12 -7.20 0.65 10.33
CA THR A 12 -6.09 1.41 10.94
C THR A 12 -6.16 2.91 10.65
N GLY A 13 -7.25 3.40 10.03
CA GLY A 13 -7.48 4.82 9.72
C GLY A 13 -6.74 5.34 8.48
N LEU A 14 -6.06 4.48 7.72
CA LEU A 14 -5.31 4.88 6.53
C LEU A 14 -6.26 5.15 5.36
N PRO A 15 -6.03 6.20 4.56
CA PRO A 15 -6.85 6.50 3.40
C PRO A 15 -6.62 5.45 2.30
N ALA A 16 -7.69 4.96 1.72
CA ALA A 16 -7.66 3.95 0.68
C ALA A 16 -8.64 4.29 -0.44
N VAL A 17 -8.29 3.91 -1.66
CA VAL A 17 -9.13 4.12 -2.84
C VAL A 17 -9.31 2.81 -3.58
N ALA A 18 -10.54 2.64 -4.05
CA ALA A 18 -10.93 1.52 -4.85
C ALA A 18 -10.47 1.66 -6.30
N GLU A 19 -9.89 0.60 -6.83
CA GLU A 19 -9.63 0.44 -8.24
C GLU A 19 -10.88 -0.08 -8.96
N THR A 20 -11.28 0.59 -10.04
CA THR A 20 -12.46 0.21 -10.84
C THR A 20 -12.00 -0.41 -12.15
N GLY A 21 -12.61 -1.54 -12.54
CA GLY A 21 -12.38 -2.19 -13.82
C GLY A 21 -13.53 -2.00 -14.80
N ALA A 22 -13.36 -2.50 -16.03
CA ALA A 22 -14.38 -2.44 -17.06
C ALA A 22 -15.58 -3.33 -16.67
N ALA A 23 -16.62 -2.72 -16.08
CA ALA A 23 -17.88 -3.38 -15.83
C ALA A 23 -18.71 -3.46 -17.12
N GLY A 24 -18.54 -4.55 -17.89
CA GLY A 24 -19.54 -5.16 -18.78
C GLY A 24 -20.30 -4.31 -19.82
N LYS A 25 -19.94 -3.04 -20.05
CA LYS A 25 -20.71 -2.12 -20.91
C LYS A 25 -19.88 -1.69 -22.11
N THR A 26 -20.57 -1.36 -23.20
CA THR A 26 -20.07 -0.92 -24.52
C THR A 26 -19.07 0.26 -24.48
N LYS A 27 -18.84 0.87 -23.31
CA LYS A 27 -17.83 1.87 -23.02
C LYS A 27 -16.92 1.30 -21.92
N GLY A 28 -15.66 1.06 -22.25
CA GLY A 28 -14.68 0.58 -21.28
C GLY A 28 -14.21 1.75 -20.40
N PHE A 29 -14.29 1.59 -19.09
CA PHE A 29 -13.65 2.48 -18.13
C PHE A 29 -12.73 1.65 -17.25
N ALA A 30 -11.50 2.08 -17.08
CA ALA A 30 -10.61 1.50 -16.09
C ALA A 30 -9.86 2.61 -15.37
N ARG A 31 -9.73 2.42 -14.06
CA ARG A 31 -8.86 3.22 -13.21
C ARG A 31 -7.84 2.28 -12.61
N ILE A 32 -6.59 2.69 -12.55
CA ILE A 32 -5.53 1.97 -11.81
C ILE A 32 -4.75 2.94 -10.93
N LEU A 33 -4.18 2.42 -9.86
CA LEU A 33 -3.28 3.15 -8.98
C LEU A 33 -1.86 2.58 -9.07
N CYS A 34 -0.87 3.45 -9.15
CA CYS A 34 0.55 3.07 -9.16
C CYS A 34 1.37 4.02 -8.27
N ARG A 35 2.55 3.57 -7.87
CA ARG A 35 3.48 4.37 -7.05
C ARG A 35 4.04 5.54 -7.87
N ASP A 36 4.70 6.46 -7.19
CA ASP A 36 5.43 7.59 -7.78
C ASP A 36 6.42 7.20 -8.89
N ASN A 37 7.01 6.01 -8.80
CA ASN A 37 7.91 5.43 -9.80
C ASN A 37 7.20 4.62 -10.91
N GLY A 38 5.87 4.65 -10.98
CA GLY A 38 5.08 3.85 -11.92
C GLY A 38 4.96 2.36 -11.56
N GLY A 39 5.58 1.94 -10.46
CA GLY A 39 5.53 0.57 -9.97
C GLY A 39 4.14 0.16 -9.47
N LYS A 40 3.88 -1.15 -9.55
CA LYS A 40 2.63 -1.77 -9.08
C LYS A 40 2.46 -1.53 -7.57
N LYS A 41 1.22 -1.24 -7.15
CA LYS A 41 0.86 -1.23 -5.73
C LYS A 41 0.50 -2.62 -5.24
N THR A 42 0.64 -2.82 -3.93
CA THR A 42 0.21 -4.03 -3.24
C THR A 42 -1.24 -3.84 -2.82
N ALA A 43 -2.13 -4.77 -3.21
CA ALA A 43 -3.52 -4.73 -2.79
C ALA A 43 -3.62 -4.84 -1.26
N THR A 44 -4.40 -3.96 -0.64
CA THR A 44 -4.65 -3.99 0.81
C THR A 44 -5.84 -4.89 1.12
N TYR A 45 -6.87 -4.83 0.28
CA TYR A 45 -8.07 -5.64 0.43
C TYR A 45 -8.62 -6.03 -0.95
N LEU A 46 -9.10 -7.26 -1.03
CA LEU A 46 -9.79 -7.83 -2.18
C LEU A 46 -11.22 -8.11 -1.74
N PRO A 47 -12.20 -7.30 -2.19
CA PRO A 47 -13.60 -7.51 -1.88
C PRO A 47 -14.06 -8.89 -2.37
N GLN A 48 -15.04 -9.47 -1.67
CA GLN A 48 -15.69 -10.67 -2.18
C GLN A 48 -16.47 -10.32 -3.46
N PRO A 49 -16.75 -11.30 -4.35
CA PRO A 49 -17.46 -11.04 -5.61
C PRO A 49 -18.77 -10.24 -5.45
N GLU A 50 -19.47 -10.45 -4.34
CA GLU A 50 -20.73 -9.79 -3.96
C GLU A 50 -20.55 -8.30 -3.63
N GLU A 51 -19.35 -7.88 -3.22
CA GLU A 51 -19.02 -6.52 -2.78
C GLU A 51 -18.30 -5.71 -3.87
N ILE A 52 -18.00 -6.32 -5.03
CA ILE A 52 -17.21 -5.69 -6.11
C ILE A 52 -17.92 -4.47 -6.70
N GLU A 53 -19.26 -4.49 -6.79
CA GLU A 53 -20.03 -3.37 -7.34
C GLU A 53 -20.03 -2.15 -6.40
N ASP A 54 -20.07 -2.40 -5.09
CA ASP A 54 -20.13 -1.35 -4.06
C ASP A 54 -18.76 -0.80 -3.69
N ILE A 55 -17.76 -1.69 -3.54
CA ILE A 55 -16.43 -1.35 -3.01
C ILE A 55 -15.40 -1.22 -4.14
N GLY A 56 -15.65 -1.81 -5.32
CA GLY A 56 -14.69 -1.88 -6.43
C GLY A 56 -13.89 -3.19 -6.44
N HIS A 57 -12.96 -3.34 -7.37
CA HIS A 57 -12.29 -4.62 -7.60
C HIS A 57 -11.18 -4.89 -6.58
N VAL A 58 -10.53 -3.84 -6.10
CA VAL A 58 -9.34 -3.89 -5.23
C VAL A 58 -9.23 -2.58 -4.49
N VAL A 59 -8.83 -2.62 -3.22
CA VAL A 59 -8.59 -1.42 -2.43
C VAL A 59 -7.11 -1.24 -2.16
N PHE A 60 -6.61 -0.03 -2.44
CA PHE A 60 -5.22 0.36 -2.23
C PHE A 60 -5.12 1.51 -1.25
N VAL A 61 -4.18 1.44 -0.30
CA VAL A 61 -3.82 2.60 0.54
C VAL A 61 -3.16 3.67 -0.32
N LEU A 62 -3.63 4.91 -0.19
CA LEU A 62 -3.05 6.08 -0.84
C LEU A 62 -1.82 6.59 -0.09
N GLN A 63 -0.80 6.95 -0.86
CA GLN A 63 0.43 7.57 -0.41
C GLN A 63 0.67 8.82 -1.25
N LYS A 64 1.23 9.86 -0.63
CA LYS A 64 1.57 11.10 -1.32
C LYS A 64 2.39 10.81 -2.58
N ASN A 65 2.08 11.50 -3.68
CA ASN A 65 2.69 11.34 -5.00
C ASN A 65 2.31 10.05 -5.78
N ASP A 66 1.43 9.21 -5.27
CA ASP A 66 0.85 8.13 -6.06
C ASP A 66 0.20 8.67 -7.35
N TYR A 67 0.27 7.89 -8.42
CA TYR A 67 -0.40 8.20 -9.67
C TYR A 67 -1.69 7.40 -9.82
N CYS A 68 -2.73 8.10 -10.25
CA CYS A 68 -4.00 7.53 -10.71
C CYS A 68 -4.09 7.69 -12.22
N ILE A 69 -4.25 6.55 -12.92
CA ILE A 69 -4.39 6.52 -14.37
C ILE A 69 -5.81 6.06 -14.69
N ALA A 70 -6.59 6.96 -15.25
CA ALA A 70 -7.94 6.68 -15.73
C ALA A 70 -7.93 6.57 -17.26
N VAL A 71 -8.51 5.49 -17.77
CA VAL A 71 -8.69 5.25 -19.21
C VAL A 71 -10.18 5.16 -19.48
N GLU A 72 -10.67 6.08 -20.30
CA GLU A 72 -12.01 6.09 -20.85
C GLU A 72 -11.95 5.71 -22.33
N ARG A 73 -12.66 4.64 -22.70
CA ARG A 73 -12.82 4.21 -24.08
C ARG A 73 -14.19 4.64 -24.59
N SER A 74 -14.19 5.43 -25.67
CA SER A 74 -15.40 5.71 -26.44
C SER A 74 -15.82 4.49 -27.28
N ARG A 75 -17.10 4.46 -27.69
CA ARG A 75 -17.63 3.41 -28.59
C ARG A 75 -16.86 3.34 -29.92
N THR A 76 -16.33 4.47 -30.39
CA THR A 76 -15.62 4.63 -31.67
C THR A 76 -14.12 4.35 -31.58
N THR A 77 -13.65 3.63 -30.55
CA THR A 77 -12.24 3.24 -30.29
C THR A 77 -11.27 4.35 -29.91
N ALA A 78 -11.71 5.60 -29.77
CA ALA A 78 -10.86 6.65 -29.21
C ALA A 78 -10.69 6.45 -27.69
N TYR A 79 -9.43 6.47 -27.24
CA TYR A 79 -9.06 6.50 -25.82
C TYR A 79 -8.88 7.94 -25.36
N LYS A 80 -9.40 8.22 -24.17
CA LYS A 80 -9.00 9.35 -23.35
C LYS A 80 -8.27 8.79 -22.14
N ILE A 81 -7.04 9.23 -21.93
CA ILE A 81 -6.21 8.77 -20.81
C ILE A 81 -5.90 9.98 -19.96
N THR A 82 -6.19 9.89 -18.68
CA THR A 82 -5.95 10.96 -17.72
C THR A 82 -5.00 10.41 -16.67
N VAL A 83 -3.81 10.99 -16.57
CA VAL A 83 -2.80 10.69 -15.57
C VAL A 83 -2.80 11.81 -14.54
N THR A 84 -3.19 11.48 -13.32
CA THR A 84 -3.27 12.42 -12.22
C THR A 84 -2.43 11.96 -11.05
N GLN A 85 -1.94 12.88 -10.22
CA GLN A 85 -1.07 12.58 -9.08
C GLN A 85 -1.73 13.02 -7.78
N PHE A 86 -1.69 12.18 -6.77
CA PHE A 86 -2.24 12.50 -5.45
C PHE A 86 -1.39 13.57 -4.76
N SER A 87 -2.02 14.71 -4.45
CA SER A 87 -1.38 15.85 -3.79
C SER A 87 -0.96 15.55 -2.34
N GLY A 88 -1.57 14.55 -1.71
CA GLY A 88 -1.43 14.26 -0.27
C GLY A 88 -2.54 14.89 0.58
N THR A 89 -3.47 15.62 -0.03
CA THR A 89 -4.57 16.30 0.66
C THR A 89 -5.88 15.52 0.50
N ILE A 90 -6.61 15.36 1.60
CA ILE A 90 -7.95 14.79 1.64
C ILE A 90 -8.84 15.84 2.30
N ASP A 91 -9.98 16.13 1.69
CA ASP A 91 -10.94 17.10 2.23
C ASP A 91 -11.84 16.50 3.32
N ASP A 92 -12.67 17.36 3.92
CA ASP A 92 -13.61 16.98 4.98
C ASP A 92 -14.73 16.04 4.50
N GLN A 93 -14.88 15.87 3.19
CA GLN A 93 -15.85 14.96 2.56
C GLN A 93 -15.23 13.62 2.19
N GLU A 94 -14.03 13.31 2.71
CA GLU A 94 -13.26 12.11 2.39
C GLU A 94 -12.97 11.99 0.88
N GLN A 95 -12.64 13.12 0.23
CA GLN A 95 -12.22 13.16 -1.16
C GLN A 95 -10.73 13.48 -1.25
N ALA A 96 -9.99 12.58 -1.91
CA ALA A 96 -8.58 12.76 -2.22
C ALA A 96 -8.42 13.68 -3.44
N LEU A 97 -7.60 14.72 -3.28
CA LEU A 97 -7.29 15.66 -4.35
C LEU A 97 -6.14 15.16 -5.22
N PHE A 98 -6.44 14.94 -6.51
CA PHE A 98 -5.47 14.60 -7.52
C PHE A 98 -5.26 15.73 -8.53
N GLU A 99 -4.00 16.01 -8.82
CA GLU A 99 -3.59 17.03 -9.79
C GLU A 99 -3.38 16.39 -11.16
N LEU A 100 -3.94 16.99 -12.22
CA LEU A 100 -3.68 16.55 -13.59
C LEU A 100 -2.21 16.75 -13.95
N ARG A 101 -1.54 15.66 -14.38
CA ARG A 101 -0.14 15.69 -14.84
C ARG A 101 -0.03 15.47 -16.35
N HIS A 102 -0.82 14.56 -16.90
CA HIS A 102 -0.84 14.25 -18.33
C HIS A 102 -2.25 13.86 -18.80
N SER A 103 -2.56 14.20 -20.04
CA SER A 103 -3.82 13.95 -20.70
C SER A 103 -3.58 13.53 -22.15
N TYR A 104 -4.08 12.35 -22.51
CA TYR A 104 -4.13 11.87 -23.88
C TYR A 104 -5.53 12.04 -24.42
N SER A 105 -5.68 12.82 -25.49
CA SER A 105 -6.93 12.96 -26.23
C SER A 105 -6.65 13.25 -27.70
N GLY A 106 -7.55 12.85 -28.61
CA GLY A 106 -7.39 13.14 -30.04
C GLY A 106 -6.11 12.57 -30.67
N LYS A 107 -5.62 11.42 -30.18
CA LYS A 107 -4.37 10.75 -30.61
C LYS A 107 -3.08 11.50 -30.26
N ARG A 108 -3.12 12.46 -29.32
CA ARG A 108 -1.95 13.23 -28.88
C ARG A 108 -1.94 13.35 -27.37
N TRP A 109 -0.74 13.42 -26.81
CA TRP A 109 -0.53 13.84 -25.43
C TRP A 109 -0.45 15.38 -25.38
N ASP A 110 -0.96 15.97 -24.31
CA ASP A 110 -0.69 17.36 -23.95
C ASP A 110 0.78 17.54 -23.55
N VAL A 111 1.25 16.70 -22.64
CA VAL A 111 2.60 16.61 -22.10
C VAL A 111 2.96 15.15 -22.07
N MET A 112 4.06 14.78 -22.72
CA MET A 112 4.48 13.39 -22.80
C MET A 112 4.75 12.83 -21.41
N PRO A 113 4.10 11.72 -21.00
CA PRO A 113 4.37 11.10 -19.72
C PRO A 113 5.79 10.51 -19.71
N PRO A 114 6.45 10.46 -18.54
CA PRO A 114 7.74 9.82 -18.42
C PRO A 114 7.65 8.31 -18.66
N GLU A 115 8.74 7.73 -19.16
CA GLU A 115 8.79 6.34 -19.62
C GLU A 115 8.43 5.32 -18.53
N TYR A 116 8.77 5.59 -17.26
CA TYR A 116 8.46 4.70 -16.14
C TYR A 116 6.94 4.54 -15.89
N LEU A 117 6.09 5.47 -16.36
CA LEU A 117 4.63 5.34 -16.27
C LEU A 117 4.03 4.52 -17.41
N GLN A 118 4.79 4.26 -18.48
CA GLN A 118 4.30 3.55 -19.66
C GLN A 118 3.73 2.15 -19.33
N PRO A 119 4.37 1.31 -18.49
CA PRO A 119 3.80 0.01 -18.11
C PRO A 119 2.43 0.16 -17.43
N ALA A 120 2.26 1.20 -16.60
CA ALA A 120 1.01 1.46 -15.93
C ALA A 120 -0.07 1.94 -16.91
N ILE A 121 0.27 2.86 -17.82
CA ILE A 121 -0.64 3.32 -18.87
C ILE A 121 -1.13 2.14 -19.73
N GLU A 122 -0.23 1.23 -20.11
CA GLU A 122 -0.56 0.05 -20.91
C GLU A 122 -1.48 -0.91 -20.17
N ALA A 123 -1.25 -1.11 -18.87
CA ALA A 123 -2.13 -1.93 -18.07
C ALA A 123 -3.51 -1.32 -17.85
N ALA A 124 -3.60 0.00 -17.67
CA ALA A 124 -4.87 0.71 -17.61
C ALA A 124 -5.65 0.54 -18.93
N LYS A 125 -4.95 0.65 -20.07
CA LYS A 125 -5.53 0.39 -21.40
C LYS A 125 -6.01 -1.05 -21.53
N ALA A 126 -5.19 -2.03 -21.20
CA ALA A 126 -5.56 -3.45 -21.24
C ALA A 126 -6.77 -3.74 -20.35
N LYS A 127 -6.79 -3.20 -19.13
CA LYS A 127 -7.91 -3.32 -18.19
C LYS A 127 -9.19 -2.64 -18.68
N SER A 128 -9.08 -1.58 -19.48
CA SER A 128 -10.26 -0.93 -20.10
C SER A 128 -10.87 -1.74 -21.24
N GLN A 129 -10.08 -2.64 -21.85
CA GLN A 129 -10.49 -3.45 -23.01
C GLN A 129 -10.99 -4.84 -22.60
N ALA A 130 -10.34 -5.44 -21.61
CA ALA A 130 -10.57 -6.81 -21.20
C ALA A 130 -11.24 -6.89 -19.83
N GLU A 131 -12.08 -7.90 -19.65
CA GLU A 131 -12.32 -8.51 -18.35
C GLU A 131 -11.02 -9.19 -17.88
N LEU A 132 -9.97 -8.40 -17.59
CA LEU A 132 -8.81 -8.95 -16.90
C LEU A 132 -9.33 -9.53 -15.57
N PRO A 133 -8.96 -10.77 -15.20
CA PRO A 133 -9.30 -11.29 -13.89
C PRO A 133 -8.77 -10.30 -12.84
N ALA A 134 -9.64 -9.92 -11.90
CA ALA A 134 -9.34 -8.96 -10.84
C ALA A 134 -8.07 -9.42 -10.09
N GLY A 135 -6.89 -8.88 -10.45
CA GLY A 135 -5.64 -9.56 -10.06
C GLY A 135 -4.40 -9.12 -10.79
N ALA A 136 -4.46 -9.13 -12.13
CA ALA A 136 -3.24 -9.19 -12.95
C ALA A 136 -2.30 -7.98 -12.81
N TRP A 137 -2.82 -6.82 -12.40
CA TRP A 137 -2.06 -5.57 -12.35
C TRP A 137 -1.38 -5.27 -11.01
N TYR A 138 -1.74 -5.94 -9.92
CA TYR A 138 -1.19 -5.67 -8.59
C TYR A 138 -0.50 -6.88 -8.00
N GLN A 139 0.29 -6.66 -6.95
CA GLN A 139 0.85 -7.76 -6.16
C GLN A 139 -0.16 -8.16 -5.09
N THR A 140 -0.65 -9.39 -5.15
CA THR A 140 -1.34 -10.01 -4.03
C THR A 140 -0.32 -10.25 -2.92
N LYS A 141 -0.62 -9.87 -1.69
CA LYS A 141 0.11 -10.45 -0.54
C LYS A 141 -0.24 -11.94 -0.52
N GLN A 142 0.55 -12.78 -1.18
CA GLN A 142 0.50 -14.20 -0.86
C GLN A 142 0.86 -14.30 0.64
N PRO A 143 0.08 -15.03 1.45
CA PRO A 143 0.57 -15.40 2.76
C PRO A 143 1.91 -16.09 2.52
N SER A 144 2.98 -15.54 3.07
CA SER A 144 4.28 -16.19 3.02
C SER A 144 4.07 -17.62 3.50
N PRO A 145 4.51 -18.66 2.73
CA PRO A 145 4.45 -20.01 3.26
C PRO A 145 5.10 -20.00 4.63
N PRO A 146 4.57 -20.74 5.62
CA PRO A 146 5.23 -20.82 6.91
C PRO A 146 6.69 -21.19 6.63
N VAL A 147 7.60 -20.28 6.97
CA VAL A 147 9.02 -20.53 6.85
C VAL A 147 9.25 -21.66 7.85
N SER A 148 9.27 -22.91 7.38
CA SER A 148 9.76 -24.02 8.17
C SER A 148 11.16 -23.59 8.59
N PRO A 149 11.42 -23.35 9.89
CA PRO A 149 12.75 -22.98 10.30
C PRO A 149 13.66 -24.13 9.91
N SER A 150 14.51 -23.90 8.91
CA SER A 150 15.61 -24.82 8.65
C SER A 150 16.45 -24.81 9.91
N ALA A 151 16.41 -25.91 10.66
CA ALA A 151 17.22 -26.06 11.85
C ALA A 151 18.68 -25.76 11.46
N PRO A 152 19.34 -24.80 12.10
CA PRO A 152 20.74 -24.55 11.81
C PRO A 152 21.53 -25.81 12.14
N VAL A 153 22.24 -26.34 11.14
CA VAL A 153 23.20 -27.42 11.35
C VAL A 153 24.38 -26.81 12.11
N LEU A 154 24.31 -26.86 13.44
CA LEU A 154 25.35 -26.37 14.33
C LEU A 154 26.53 -27.34 14.32
N LYS A 155 27.73 -26.84 14.00
CA LYS A 155 28.97 -27.57 14.23
C LYS A 155 29.36 -27.44 15.72
N PRO A 156 30.01 -28.46 16.31
CA PRO A 156 30.48 -28.36 17.70
C PRO A 156 31.48 -27.20 17.82
N GLY A 157 31.12 -26.17 18.59
CA GLY A 157 31.97 -24.99 18.85
C GLY A 157 31.45 -23.66 18.30
N ASP A 158 30.40 -23.66 17.45
CA ASP A 158 29.82 -22.41 16.95
C ASP A 158 28.89 -21.78 17.99
N PHE A 159 29.34 -20.67 18.61
CA PHE A 159 28.46 -19.79 19.38
C PHE A 159 27.69 -18.89 18.42
N VAL A 160 26.45 -19.26 18.11
CA VAL A 160 25.54 -18.38 17.37
C VAL A 160 24.87 -17.45 18.40
N PRO A 161 25.02 -16.12 18.29
CA PRO A 161 24.24 -15.21 19.13
C PRO A 161 22.76 -15.41 18.79
N SER A 162 22.06 -16.15 19.65
CA SER A 162 20.62 -16.30 19.55
C SER A 162 19.98 -15.00 19.99
N PHE A 163 19.13 -14.43 19.13
CA PHE A 163 18.32 -13.30 19.52
C PHE A 163 17.31 -13.77 20.57
N LEU A 164 17.55 -13.38 21.82
CA LEU A 164 16.60 -13.58 22.91
C LEU A 164 15.52 -12.52 22.82
N GLY A 165 14.34 -12.94 22.36
CA GLY A 165 13.16 -12.09 22.33
C GLY A 165 12.59 -11.91 23.73
N ILE A 166 12.02 -10.75 24.00
CA ILE A 166 11.19 -10.52 25.19
C ILE A 166 9.83 -11.16 24.91
N ARG A 167 9.48 -12.19 25.70
CA ARG A 167 8.18 -12.87 25.64
C ARG A 167 7.13 -12.11 26.44
N GLU A 168 7.49 -11.65 27.62
CA GLU A 168 6.59 -10.90 28.51
C GLU A 168 7.38 -9.81 29.24
N LEU A 169 6.80 -8.62 29.32
CA LEU A 169 7.31 -7.49 30.10
C LEU A 169 6.19 -7.04 31.02
N ARG A 170 6.43 -7.09 32.34
CA ARG A 170 5.45 -6.68 33.35
C ARG A 170 6.09 -5.72 34.34
N GLN A 171 5.50 -4.55 34.51
CA GLN A 171 5.88 -3.63 35.59
C GLN A 171 5.29 -4.15 36.92
N ILE A 172 6.14 -4.27 37.94
CA ILE A 172 5.76 -4.77 39.28
C ILE A 172 5.67 -3.63 40.29
N ALA A 173 6.55 -2.64 40.17
CA ALA A 173 6.55 -1.41 40.96
C ALA A 173 6.97 -0.21 40.09
N ASP A 174 6.99 0.99 40.66
CA ASP A 174 7.34 2.22 39.92
C ASP A 174 8.75 2.15 39.29
N ASP A 175 9.67 1.40 39.91
CA ASP A 175 11.06 1.22 39.49
C ASP A 175 11.44 -0.25 39.16
N GLU A 176 10.48 -1.18 39.15
CA GLU A 176 10.73 -2.62 38.95
C GLU A 176 9.98 -3.22 37.76
N PHE A 177 10.71 -3.97 36.91
CA PHE A 177 10.17 -4.69 35.76
C PHE A 177 10.58 -6.17 35.78
N SER A 178 9.62 -7.07 35.63
CA SER A 178 9.86 -8.47 35.31
C SER A 178 9.89 -8.67 33.80
N VAL A 179 11.00 -9.19 33.29
CA VAL A 179 11.22 -9.52 31.88
C VAL A 179 11.31 -11.04 31.75
N CYS A 180 10.40 -11.65 31.02
CA CYS A 180 10.48 -13.07 30.65
C CYS A 180 10.95 -13.18 29.20
N LEU A 181 12.00 -13.95 28.95
CA LEU A 181 12.54 -14.19 27.63
C LEU A 181 11.89 -15.40 26.94
N THR A 182 12.05 -15.51 25.62
CA THR A 182 11.52 -16.62 24.83
C THR A 182 12.09 -18.00 25.22
N ASN A 183 13.27 -18.04 25.85
CA ASN A 183 13.86 -19.28 26.37
C ASN A 183 13.41 -19.64 27.80
N GLY A 184 12.51 -18.86 28.40
CA GLY A 184 12.02 -19.08 29.77
C GLY A 184 12.89 -18.50 30.88
N VAL A 185 14.00 -17.83 30.56
CA VAL A 185 14.77 -17.07 31.55
C VAL A 185 13.98 -15.83 31.96
N GLN A 186 13.89 -15.59 33.26
CA GLN A 186 13.22 -14.42 33.84
C GLN A 186 14.23 -13.53 34.54
N PHE A 187 14.19 -12.23 34.24
CA PHE A 187 14.97 -11.20 34.91
C PHE A 187 14.05 -10.25 35.68
N LEU A 188 14.58 -9.73 36.77
CA LEU A 188 14.01 -8.57 37.47
C LEU A 188 14.95 -7.39 37.23
N VAL A 189 14.44 -6.34 36.60
CA VAL A 189 15.19 -5.14 36.20
C VAL A 189 14.75 -3.97 37.07
N TYR A 190 15.72 -3.31 37.68
CA TYR A 190 15.51 -2.12 38.50
C TYR A 190 15.97 -0.88 37.73
N ILE A 191 15.10 0.10 37.53
CA ILE A 191 15.44 1.36 36.89
C ILE A 191 15.62 2.41 37.96
N LYS A 192 16.88 2.70 38.30
CA LYS A 192 17.20 3.80 39.22
C LYS A 192 17.35 5.11 38.44
N GLU A 193 16.63 6.13 38.88
CA GLU A 193 16.78 7.49 38.35
C GLU A 193 18.24 7.97 38.53
N CYS A 194 18.93 8.20 37.42
CA CYS A 194 20.27 8.77 37.44
C CYS A 194 20.16 10.29 37.39
N LEU A 195 20.14 10.92 38.57
CA LEU A 195 20.24 12.38 38.65
C LEU A 195 21.57 12.83 38.01
N PRO A 196 21.56 13.81 37.09
CA PRO A 196 22.79 14.29 36.47
C PRO A 196 23.72 14.85 37.55
N LYS A 197 24.97 14.36 37.54
CA LYS A 197 26.01 14.81 38.46
C LYS A 197 26.22 16.31 38.21
N ARG A 198 25.79 17.17 39.14
CA ARG A 198 26.12 18.61 39.09
C ARG A 198 27.64 18.72 39.17
N ASN A 199 28.26 19.14 38.07
CA ASN A 199 29.65 19.59 38.10
C ASN A 199 29.66 20.89 38.90
N ASN A 200 30.04 20.83 40.18
CA ASN A 200 30.37 22.00 40.95
C ASN A 200 31.67 22.58 40.35
N GLY A 201 31.52 23.68 39.63
CA GLY A 201 32.65 24.58 39.32
C GLY A 201 33.08 25.34 40.55
#